data_AF-A0A382F2S2-F1
#
_entry.id   AF-A0A382F2S2-F1
#
_cell.length_a   1.000
_cell.length_b   1.000
_cell.length_c   1.000
_cell.angle_alpha   90.00
_cell.angle_beta   90.00
_cell.angle_gamma   90.00
#
_symmetry.space_group_name_H-M   'P 1'
#
loop_
_entity.id
_entity.type
_entity.pdbx_description
1 polymer ?
#
loop_
_entity_poly.entity_id
_entity_poly.type
_entity_poly.pdbx_seq_one_letter_code
_entity_poly.pdbx_strand_id
1 'polypeptide(L)'
;MTEGGELPPRSPSAPLVEAATNLFQFFCESIQLRIKDITSTDQYERDGNVIWLAELPPHPAVQSALEVDEVAFEDKVMIVEKVAKADPPIPPQNVRPWLGEFDHRNAGSNPVLLDERPEPVAEDRDEEDEEGGPDGRMIKRSDFPDVEPAYTQWRPQWMAWAAEERRNRPVRDLYEDLYRIENKTSHLPEEWDLVVATGLLSVRRPAPGDNPDIVVKRHVFTSQAVVEMDEQTGSLSVSLNRSLDPFRLELDMLPTPQWPNLSRQQELQDHHHQKLEHPLDVAEVDALLELVAHAIRTPDATSLAQQLSPPDPERVSDVITLRSAPALVLRARPRAPKLEFFNRIAAQLEQLERDGGELPVGLL
;
A
#
# COMPACT_ATOMS: atom_id res chain seq x y z
N MET A 1 37.40 -68.57 -1.99
CA MET A 1 36.93 -68.02 -0.70
C MET A 1 36.51 -66.60 -0.98
N THR A 2 35.21 -66.38 -0.81
CA THR A 2 34.43 -65.18 -1.11
C THR A 2 34.62 -64.14 -0.01
N GLU A 3 35.09 -62.95 -0.35
CA GLU A 3 34.86 -61.76 0.49
C GLU A 3 33.62 -61.06 -0.05
N GLY A 4 32.48 -61.37 0.55
CA GLY A 4 31.25 -60.61 0.41
C GLY A 4 31.36 -59.38 1.30
N GLY A 5 31.51 -58.21 0.69
CA GLY A 5 31.33 -56.92 1.36
C GLY A 5 29.85 -56.78 1.72
N GLU A 6 29.54 -57.00 2.99
CA GLU A 6 28.22 -56.79 3.56
C GLU A 6 27.98 -55.28 3.62
N LEU A 7 27.08 -54.77 2.77
CA LEU A 7 26.55 -53.42 2.90
C LEU A 7 25.91 -53.29 4.29
N PRO A 8 26.10 -52.16 5.00
CA PRO A 8 25.51 -51.98 6.32
C PRO A 8 23.98 -52.10 6.22
N PRO A 9 23.31 -52.67 7.26
CA PRO A 9 21.86 -52.78 7.26
C PRO A 9 21.24 -51.38 7.17
N ARG A 10 20.39 -51.15 6.17
CA ARG A 10 19.59 -49.92 6.08
C ARG A 10 18.75 -49.78 7.34
N SER A 11 18.98 -48.71 8.10
CA SER A 11 18.19 -48.34 9.28
C SER A 11 16.70 -48.28 8.94
N PRO A 12 15.79 -48.73 9.82
CA PRO A 12 14.33 -48.72 9.57
C PRO A 12 13.74 -47.30 9.39
N SER A 13 14.51 -46.27 9.72
CA SER A 13 14.22 -44.84 9.49
C SER A 13 14.50 -44.37 8.06
N ALA A 14 15.34 -45.06 7.28
CA ALA A 14 15.75 -44.64 5.94
C ALA A 14 14.58 -44.33 4.98
N PRO A 15 13.52 -45.17 4.87
CA PRO A 15 12.38 -44.87 4.01
C PRO A 15 11.52 -43.70 4.50
N LEU A 16 11.54 -43.40 5.81
CA LEU A 16 10.83 -42.24 6.37
C LEU A 16 11.59 -40.94 6.12
N VAL A 17 12.92 -40.96 6.21
CA VAL A 17 13.79 -39.81 5.89
C VAL A 17 13.65 -39.45 4.40
N GLU A 18 13.73 -40.44 3.51
CA GLU A 18 13.55 -40.24 2.05
C GLU A 18 12.16 -39.67 1.72
N ALA A 19 11.10 -40.16 2.37
CA ALA A 19 9.75 -39.62 2.20
C ALA A 19 9.62 -38.17 2.68
N ALA A 20 10.26 -37.82 3.80
CA ALA A 20 10.29 -36.46 4.33
C ALA A 20 11.06 -35.51 3.38
N THR A 21 12.23 -35.93 2.88
CA THR A 21 13.02 -35.15 1.89
C THR A 21 12.18 -34.85 0.65
N ASN A 22 11.55 -35.86 0.05
CA ASN A 22 10.70 -35.70 -1.13
C ASN A 22 9.50 -34.79 -0.88
N LEU A 23 8.88 -34.85 0.31
CA LEU A 23 7.75 -34.00 0.67
C LEU A 23 8.16 -32.52 0.78
N PHE A 24 9.25 -32.22 1.48
CA PHE A 24 9.73 -30.83 1.60
C PHE A 24 10.19 -30.27 0.26
N GLN A 25 10.83 -31.08 -0.58
CA GLN A 25 11.21 -30.67 -1.93
C GLN A 25 9.99 -30.37 -2.81
N PHE A 26 8.96 -31.23 -2.77
CA PHE A 26 7.68 -30.96 -3.44
C PHE A 26 7.02 -29.67 -2.93
N PHE A 27 7.03 -29.41 -1.61
CA PHE A 27 6.50 -28.16 -1.08
C PHE A 27 7.27 -26.94 -1.60
N CYS A 28 8.60 -26.98 -1.59
CA CYS A 28 9.43 -25.92 -2.12
C CYS A 28 9.12 -25.63 -3.60
N GLU A 29 9.09 -26.66 -4.44
CA GLU A 29 8.76 -26.54 -5.87
C GLU A 29 7.34 -26.00 -6.09
N SER A 30 6.35 -26.49 -5.33
CA SER A 30 4.95 -26.06 -5.45
C SER A 30 4.73 -24.61 -5.02
N ILE A 31 5.52 -24.11 -4.07
CA ILE A 31 5.44 -22.72 -3.61
C ILE A 31 6.16 -21.82 -4.62
N GLN A 32 7.32 -22.24 -5.14
CA GLN A 32 8.06 -21.53 -6.19
C GLN A 32 7.21 -21.32 -7.46
N LEU A 33 6.50 -22.35 -7.91
CA LEU A 33 5.58 -22.26 -9.07
C LEU A 33 4.42 -21.28 -8.87
N ARG A 34 4.11 -20.90 -7.62
CA ARG A 34 3.03 -19.97 -7.27
C ARG A 34 3.52 -18.58 -6.89
N ILE A 35 4.83 -18.34 -6.86
CA ILE A 35 5.36 -16.99 -6.66
C ILE A 35 5.22 -16.24 -7.98
N LYS A 36 4.41 -15.20 -7.96
CA LYS A 36 4.41 -14.19 -9.02
C LYS A 36 5.50 -13.19 -8.70
N ASP A 37 6.31 -12.83 -9.70
CA ASP A 37 7.31 -11.79 -9.57
C ASP A 37 6.60 -10.44 -9.37
N ILE A 38 6.66 -9.91 -8.15
CA ILE A 38 6.08 -8.60 -7.84
C ILE A 38 7.10 -7.53 -8.23
N THR A 39 6.87 -6.89 -9.36
CA THR A 39 7.76 -5.86 -9.91
C THR A 39 7.31 -4.44 -9.59
N SER A 40 6.04 -4.23 -9.25
CA SER A 40 5.47 -2.89 -8.99
C SER A 40 4.62 -2.87 -7.71
N THR A 41 4.68 -1.78 -6.95
CA THR A 41 3.79 -1.51 -5.81
C THR A 41 2.33 -1.49 -6.22
N ASP A 42 2.01 -1.11 -7.46
CA ASP A 42 0.64 -1.13 -7.99
C ASP A 42 0.01 -2.54 -7.92
N GLN A 43 0.84 -3.59 -7.96
CA GLN A 43 0.36 -4.97 -7.86
C GLN A 43 -0.10 -5.32 -6.43
N TYR A 44 0.38 -4.58 -5.41
CA TYR A 44 -0.09 -4.75 -4.03
C TYR A 44 -1.50 -4.20 -3.86
N GLU A 45 -1.91 -3.14 -4.56
CA GLU A 45 -3.21 -2.48 -4.37
C GLU A 45 -4.41 -3.40 -4.62
N ARG A 46 -4.24 -4.44 -5.45
CA ARG A 46 -5.32 -5.40 -5.75
C ARG A 46 -5.82 -6.12 -4.50
N ASP A 47 -4.89 -6.64 -3.70
CA ASP A 47 -5.22 -7.49 -2.55
C ASP A 47 -4.77 -6.85 -1.22
N GLY A 48 -3.96 -5.79 -1.27
CA GLY A 48 -3.34 -5.07 -0.15
C GLY A 48 -3.67 -3.58 -0.14
N ASN A 49 -2.73 -2.74 0.25
CA ASN A 49 -2.87 -1.28 0.25
C ASN A 49 -1.48 -0.60 0.17
N VAL A 50 -1.40 0.57 -0.49
CA VAL A 50 -0.20 1.41 -0.56
C VAL A 50 -0.60 2.84 -0.22
N ILE A 51 -0.07 3.35 0.89
CA ILE A 51 -0.28 4.74 1.33
C ILE A 51 1.06 5.47 1.19
N TRP A 52 1.16 6.40 0.24
CA TRP A 52 2.35 7.23 0.05
C TRP A 52 2.45 8.28 1.16
N LEU A 53 3.53 8.25 1.93
CA LEU A 53 3.67 9.11 3.12
C LEU A 53 3.90 10.59 2.76
N ALA A 54 4.35 10.88 1.54
CA ALA A 54 4.46 12.23 1.01
C ALA A 54 3.13 12.83 0.51
N GLU A 55 2.06 12.01 0.44
CA GLU A 55 0.74 12.42 -0.04
C GLU A 55 -0.29 12.48 1.10
N LEU A 56 0.17 12.41 2.36
CA LEU A 56 -0.69 12.54 3.52
C LEU A 56 -1.39 13.91 3.53
N PRO A 57 -2.67 13.98 3.92
CA PRO A 57 -3.41 15.22 3.87
C PRO A 57 -2.87 16.21 4.91
N PRO A 58 -2.60 17.48 4.54
CA PRO A 58 -2.07 18.48 5.46
C PRO A 58 -3.17 18.90 6.45
N HIS A 59 -3.22 18.25 7.60
CA HIS A 59 -4.27 18.43 8.58
C HIS A 59 -3.76 18.16 10.02
N PRO A 60 -4.15 18.94 11.05
CA PRO A 60 -3.65 18.77 12.42
C PRO A 60 -3.89 17.38 13.04
N ALA A 61 -4.95 16.71 12.61
CA ALA A 61 -5.27 15.33 13.02
C ALA A 61 -4.35 14.27 12.38
N VAL A 62 -3.44 14.65 11.49
CA VAL A 62 -2.47 13.76 10.86
C VAL A 62 -1.07 14.26 11.23
N GLN A 63 -0.32 13.42 11.91
CA GLN A 63 1.06 13.68 12.27
C GLN A 63 1.93 12.60 11.66
N SER A 64 3.03 12.98 11.03
CA SER A 64 3.95 12.06 10.36
C SER A 64 5.38 12.38 10.76
N ALA A 65 6.17 11.35 11.00
CA ALA A 65 7.61 11.49 11.23
C ALA A 65 8.38 11.99 9.98
N LEU A 66 7.73 12.08 8.82
CA LEU A 66 8.30 12.68 7.60
C LEU A 66 8.33 14.22 7.65
N GLU A 67 7.42 14.85 8.39
CA GLU A 67 7.27 16.32 8.43
C GLU A 67 7.75 16.95 9.75
N VAL A 68 7.85 16.15 10.82
CA VAL A 68 8.15 16.61 12.17
C VAL A 68 9.63 16.33 12.47
N ASP A 69 10.46 17.40 12.52
CA ASP A 69 11.89 17.36 12.89
C ASP A 69 12.13 16.94 14.36
N GLU A 70 11.06 16.84 15.18
CA GLU A 70 11.20 16.32 16.54
C GLU A 70 11.34 14.80 16.51
N VAL A 71 12.57 14.38 16.80
CA VAL A 71 13.09 13.05 17.22
C VAL A 71 12.23 12.34 18.32
N ALA A 72 11.05 12.85 18.67
CA ALA A 72 10.11 12.30 19.65
C ALA A 72 9.17 11.20 19.10
N PHE A 73 9.38 10.78 17.85
CA PHE A 73 8.70 9.65 17.20
C PHE A 73 9.63 8.42 17.13
N GLU A 74 10.22 7.96 18.25
CA GLU A 74 11.21 6.83 18.30
C GLU A 74 10.97 5.76 17.22
N ASP A 75 9.84 5.07 17.35
CA ASP A 75 9.36 4.05 16.40
C ASP A 75 8.08 4.47 15.70
N LYS A 76 7.54 5.66 15.98
CA LYS A 76 6.26 6.06 15.40
C LYS A 76 6.48 6.59 13.99
N VAL A 77 5.63 6.15 13.06
CA VAL A 77 5.66 6.53 11.65
C VAL A 77 4.64 7.64 11.41
N MET A 78 3.41 7.44 11.89
CA MET A 78 2.35 8.45 11.85
C MET A 78 1.27 8.19 12.89
N ILE A 79 0.51 9.23 13.22
CA ILE A 79 -0.69 9.19 14.05
C ILE A 79 -1.82 9.87 13.29
N VAL A 80 -2.99 9.23 13.27
CA VAL A 80 -4.20 9.76 12.64
C VAL A 80 -5.33 9.76 13.66
N GLU A 81 -5.77 10.96 14.05
CA GLU A 81 -6.91 11.13 14.95
C GLU A 81 -8.23 11.00 14.20
N LYS A 82 -9.26 10.56 14.93
CA LYS A 82 -10.60 10.42 14.37
C LYS A 82 -11.27 11.78 14.19
N VAL A 83 -11.54 12.15 12.93
CA VAL A 83 -12.28 13.37 12.59
C VAL A 83 -13.76 13.07 12.44
N ALA A 84 -14.62 13.83 13.14
CA ALA A 84 -16.06 13.67 13.04
C ALA A 84 -16.59 14.08 11.66
N LYS A 85 -17.65 13.40 11.21
CA LYS A 85 -18.40 13.79 10.01
C LYS A 85 -19.51 14.74 10.39
N ALA A 86 -19.52 15.93 9.80
CA ALA A 86 -20.61 16.89 9.92
C ALA A 86 -21.59 16.72 8.75
N ASP A 87 -22.88 16.75 9.04
CA ASP A 87 -23.91 16.73 8.00
C ASP A 87 -23.99 18.09 7.27
N PRO A 88 -24.19 18.08 5.94
CA PRO A 88 -24.37 19.30 5.18
C PRO A 88 -25.67 20.02 5.58
N PRO A 89 -25.68 21.36 5.56
CA PRO A 89 -26.91 22.11 5.78
C PRO A 89 -27.90 21.83 4.65
N ILE A 90 -29.12 21.42 5.03
CA ILE A 90 -30.18 21.06 4.08
C ILE A 90 -30.66 22.31 3.33
N PRO A 91 -30.71 22.31 1.99
CA PRO A 91 -31.24 23.44 1.24
C PRO A 91 -32.73 23.67 1.56
N PRO A 92 -33.17 24.93 1.73
CA PRO A 92 -34.58 25.25 1.93
C PRO A 92 -35.48 24.66 0.84
N GLN A 93 -36.70 24.25 1.20
CA GLN A 93 -37.63 23.57 0.27
C GLN A 93 -37.96 24.43 -0.95
N ASN A 94 -38.06 25.75 -0.79
CA ASN A 94 -38.31 26.68 -1.88
C ASN A 94 -37.08 26.90 -2.78
N VAL A 95 -35.86 26.76 -2.25
CA VAL A 95 -34.59 26.91 -2.99
C VAL A 95 -34.22 25.64 -3.75
N ARG A 96 -34.45 24.46 -3.15
CA ARG A 96 -34.02 23.16 -3.70
C ARG A 96 -34.39 22.93 -5.18
N PRO A 97 -35.61 23.23 -5.66
CA PRO A 97 -35.97 23.06 -7.07
C PRO A 97 -35.18 23.95 -8.04
N TRP A 98 -34.56 25.02 -7.56
CA TRP A 98 -33.80 25.99 -8.35
C TRP A 98 -32.30 25.71 -8.39
N LEU A 99 -31.81 24.65 -7.73
CA LEU A 99 -30.39 24.32 -7.69
C LEU A 99 -29.92 23.38 -8.83
N GLY A 100 -30.82 22.97 -9.75
CA GLY A 100 -30.46 22.09 -10.87
C GLY A 100 -29.86 20.75 -10.43
N GLU A 101 -28.81 20.29 -11.12
CA GLU A 101 -28.05 19.06 -10.80
C GLU A 101 -27.06 19.27 -9.64
N PHE A 102 -27.53 19.84 -8.54
CA PHE A 102 -26.71 20.09 -7.36
C PHE A 102 -26.91 19.00 -6.30
N ASP A 103 -25.81 18.38 -5.88
CA ASP A 103 -25.79 17.49 -4.72
C ASP A 103 -25.30 18.23 -3.47
N HIS A 104 -26.22 18.57 -2.57
CA HIS A 104 -25.91 19.21 -1.29
C HIS A 104 -24.96 18.40 -0.39
N ARG A 105 -24.82 17.08 -0.60
CA ARG A 105 -23.91 16.20 0.15
C ARG A 105 -22.52 16.10 -0.46
N ASN A 106 -22.35 16.61 -1.68
CA ASN A 106 -21.05 16.63 -2.33
C ASN A 106 -20.39 18.00 -2.13
N ALA A 107 -19.38 18.05 -1.27
CA ALA A 107 -18.61 19.28 -1.06
C ALA A 107 -17.93 19.79 -2.34
N GLY A 108 -17.69 18.94 -3.35
CA GLY A 108 -17.16 19.35 -4.66
C GLY A 108 -18.16 20.08 -5.57
N SER A 109 -19.46 20.02 -5.28
CA SER A 109 -20.49 20.67 -6.07
C SER A 109 -20.47 22.20 -5.89
N ASN A 110 -21.15 22.93 -6.76
CA ASN A 110 -21.34 24.37 -6.63
C ASN A 110 -22.84 24.70 -6.69
N PRO A 111 -23.45 25.23 -5.63
CA PRO A 111 -24.85 25.60 -5.66
C PRO A 111 -24.97 26.87 -6.52
N VAL A 112 -25.65 26.76 -7.65
CA VAL A 112 -25.97 27.87 -8.55
C VAL A 112 -27.47 27.86 -8.78
N LEU A 113 -28.10 29.02 -8.64
CA LEU A 113 -29.53 29.17 -8.94
C LEU A 113 -29.74 29.19 -10.45
N LEU A 114 -30.72 28.41 -10.91
CA LEU A 114 -31.26 28.50 -12.26
C LEU A 114 -32.12 29.76 -12.39
N ASP A 115 -32.06 30.41 -13.55
CA ASP A 115 -32.96 31.52 -13.88
C ASP A 115 -34.36 31.03 -14.28
N GLU A 116 -34.43 29.88 -14.95
CA GLU A 116 -35.65 29.25 -15.41
C GLU A 116 -35.57 27.74 -15.19
N ARG A 117 -36.71 27.11 -14.91
CA ARG A 117 -36.83 25.65 -14.80
C ARG A 117 -38.17 25.17 -15.38
N PRO A 118 -38.29 23.89 -15.78
CA PRO A 118 -39.58 23.32 -16.14
C PRO A 118 -40.56 23.36 -14.96
N GLU A 119 -41.82 23.71 -15.25
CA GLU A 119 -42.93 23.59 -14.31
C GLU A 119 -43.11 22.11 -13.96
N PRO A 120 -43.19 21.74 -12.67
CA PRO A 120 -43.43 20.37 -12.29
C PRO A 120 -44.77 19.92 -12.87
N VAL A 121 -44.75 18.84 -13.65
CA VAL A 121 -45.98 18.22 -14.17
C VAL A 121 -46.70 17.61 -12.98
N ALA A 122 -47.92 18.06 -12.69
CA ALA A 122 -48.76 17.43 -11.68
C ALA A 122 -49.18 16.05 -12.18
N GLU A 123 -49.08 15.02 -11.32
CA GLU A 123 -49.46 13.64 -11.64
C GLU A 123 -50.96 13.48 -11.97
N ASP A 124 -51.79 14.48 -11.66
CA ASP A 124 -53.24 14.49 -11.88
C ASP A 124 -53.69 15.25 -13.16
N ARG A 125 -52.80 15.51 -14.14
CA ARG A 125 -53.25 16.06 -15.42
C ARG A 125 -53.88 14.95 -16.26
N ASP A 126 -55.19 15.06 -16.50
CA ASP A 126 -55.93 14.20 -17.42
C ASP A 126 -55.24 14.17 -18.80
N GLU A 127 -55.12 12.97 -19.39
CA GLU A 127 -54.42 12.67 -20.65
C GLU A 127 -55.02 13.38 -21.90
N GLU A 128 -56.01 14.27 -21.74
CA GLU A 128 -56.76 14.88 -22.85
C GLU A 128 -56.20 16.23 -23.35
N ASP A 129 -55.21 16.83 -22.67
CA ASP A 129 -54.59 18.12 -23.06
C ASP A 129 -53.24 17.94 -23.81
N GLU A 130 -53.14 16.95 -24.71
CA GLU A 130 -51.97 16.70 -25.59
C GLU A 130 -51.94 17.61 -26.85
N GLU A 131 -52.34 18.89 -26.73
CA GLU A 131 -52.05 19.93 -27.75
C GLU A 131 -50.89 20.84 -27.30
N GLY A 132 -49.77 20.22 -26.95
CA GLY A 132 -48.51 20.90 -26.68
C GLY A 132 -47.41 19.85 -26.64
N GLY A 133 -46.40 19.98 -27.51
CA GLY A 133 -45.29 19.02 -27.56
C GLY A 133 -44.59 18.83 -26.19
N PRO A 134 -43.69 17.85 -26.06
CA PRO A 134 -43.14 17.38 -24.79
C PRO A 134 -42.24 18.39 -24.03
N ASP A 135 -42.24 19.67 -24.43
CA ASP A 135 -41.58 20.76 -23.70
C ASP A 135 -42.54 21.32 -22.64
N GLY A 136 -42.35 20.86 -21.40
CA GLY A 136 -43.03 21.39 -20.24
C GLY A 136 -42.89 22.92 -20.14
N ARG A 137 -43.96 23.60 -19.72
CA ARG A 137 -43.99 25.05 -19.52
C ARG A 137 -42.82 25.49 -18.63
N MET A 138 -42.01 26.44 -19.08
CA MET A 138 -40.91 27.00 -18.28
C MET A 138 -41.42 28.06 -17.30
N ILE A 139 -40.96 28.02 -16.06
CA ILE A 139 -41.22 29.02 -15.01
C ILE A 139 -39.94 29.78 -14.65
N LYS A 140 -40.08 31.07 -14.35
CA LYS A 140 -38.94 31.97 -14.07
C LYS A 140 -38.75 32.13 -12.56
N ARG A 141 -37.49 32.17 -12.13
CA ARG A 141 -37.13 32.43 -10.72
C ARG A 141 -37.68 33.77 -10.22
N SER A 142 -37.77 34.77 -11.11
CA SER A 142 -38.32 36.10 -10.80
C SER A 142 -39.75 36.05 -10.24
N ASP A 143 -40.50 35.00 -10.54
CA ASP A 143 -41.88 34.81 -10.08
C ASP A 143 -41.93 34.30 -8.62
N PHE A 144 -40.77 33.94 -8.05
CA PHE A 144 -40.59 33.37 -6.70
C PHE A 144 -39.63 34.25 -5.87
N PRO A 145 -40.09 35.40 -5.34
CA PRO A 145 -39.22 36.39 -4.69
C PRO A 145 -38.59 35.91 -3.36
N ASP A 146 -39.10 34.82 -2.79
CA ASP A 146 -38.63 34.21 -1.54
C ASP A 146 -37.42 33.28 -1.73
N VAL A 147 -37.10 32.90 -2.98
CA VAL A 147 -35.97 32.02 -3.32
C VAL A 147 -34.63 32.71 -3.08
N GLU A 148 -34.45 33.94 -3.59
CA GLU A 148 -33.18 34.65 -3.53
C GLU A 148 -32.72 34.94 -2.08
N PRO A 149 -33.59 35.44 -1.17
CA PRO A 149 -33.22 35.65 0.22
C PRO A 149 -32.88 34.34 0.94
N ALA A 150 -33.68 33.29 0.74
CA ALA A 150 -33.45 31.98 1.37
C ALA A 150 -32.13 31.36 0.90
N TYR A 151 -31.82 31.47 -0.40
CA TYR A 151 -30.54 31.04 -0.96
C TYR A 151 -29.36 31.83 -0.39
N THR A 152 -29.49 33.16 -0.29
CA THR A 152 -28.47 34.05 0.25
C THR A 152 -28.14 33.74 1.71
N GLN A 153 -29.13 33.29 2.48
CA GLN A 153 -28.95 32.88 3.89
C GLN A 153 -28.32 31.49 4.03
N TRP A 154 -28.73 30.52 3.19
CA TRP A 154 -28.26 29.13 3.27
C TRP A 154 -26.87 28.93 2.64
N ARG A 155 -26.61 29.56 1.49
CA ARG A 155 -25.39 29.35 0.70
C ARG A 155 -24.09 29.55 1.51
N PRO A 156 -23.92 30.59 2.35
CA PRO A 156 -22.71 30.75 3.15
C PRO A 156 -22.49 29.60 4.14
N GLN A 157 -23.55 29.07 4.73
CA GLN A 157 -23.48 27.93 5.65
C GLN A 157 -23.03 26.67 4.90
N TRP A 158 -23.61 26.45 3.72
CA TRP A 158 -23.20 25.33 2.87
C TRP A 158 -21.75 25.46 2.39
N MET A 159 -21.32 26.66 1.98
CA MET A 159 -19.94 26.90 1.56
C MET A 159 -18.94 26.68 2.70
N ALA A 160 -19.28 27.10 3.93
CA ALA A 160 -18.45 26.85 5.12
C ALA A 160 -18.32 25.35 5.40
N TRP A 161 -19.45 24.62 5.42
CA TRP A 161 -19.45 23.16 5.55
C TRP A 161 -18.63 22.50 4.43
N ALA A 162 -18.81 22.89 3.18
CA ALA A 162 -18.09 22.29 2.05
C ALA A 162 -16.58 22.57 2.12
N ALA A 163 -16.15 23.74 2.61
CA ALA A 163 -14.74 24.04 2.81
C ALA A 163 -14.10 23.20 3.93
N GLU A 164 -14.85 22.94 5.00
CA GLU A 164 -14.42 22.02 6.07
C GLU A 164 -14.41 20.57 5.59
N GLU A 165 -15.46 20.13 4.90
CA GLU A 165 -15.58 18.76 4.40
C GLU A 165 -14.50 18.42 3.38
N ARG A 166 -14.10 19.36 2.49
CA ARG A 166 -12.97 19.15 1.57
C ARG A 166 -11.63 18.94 2.30
N ARG A 167 -11.46 19.53 3.49
CA ARG A 167 -10.26 19.36 4.32
C ARG A 167 -10.32 18.08 5.16
N ASN A 168 -11.50 17.76 5.70
CA ASN A 168 -11.67 16.66 6.65
C ASN A 168 -11.87 15.31 5.96
N ARG A 169 -12.44 15.27 4.75
CA ARG A 169 -12.72 14.02 4.03
C ARG A 169 -11.45 13.19 3.76
N PRO A 170 -10.36 13.75 3.20
CA PRO A 170 -9.13 12.97 3.00
C PRO A 170 -8.57 12.35 4.29
N VAL A 171 -8.71 13.01 5.44
CA VAL A 171 -8.27 12.49 6.74
C VAL A 171 -9.12 11.30 7.17
N ARG A 172 -10.45 11.37 6.96
CA ARG A 172 -11.34 10.25 7.28
C ARG A 172 -11.11 9.08 6.33
N ASP A 173 -10.85 9.33 5.06
CA ASP A 173 -10.51 8.29 4.08
C ASP A 173 -9.21 7.56 4.51
N LEU A 174 -8.17 8.32 4.89
CA LEU A 174 -6.94 7.77 5.46
C LEU A 174 -7.18 6.97 6.75
N TYR A 175 -7.97 7.50 7.68
CA TYR A 175 -8.33 6.81 8.92
C TYR A 175 -9.04 5.48 8.63
N GLU A 176 -9.99 5.47 7.68
CA GLU A 176 -10.70 4.25 7.28
C GLU A 176 -9.73 3.21 6.68
N ASP A 177 -8.76 3.64 5.88
CA ASP A 177 -7.75 2.74 5.32
C ASP A 177 -6.86 2.13 6.40
N LEU A 178 -6.41 2.93 7.37
CA LEU A 178 -5.64 2.43 8.51
C LEU A 178 -6.47 1.49 9.39
N TYR A 179 -7.76 1.77 9.60
CA TYR A 179 -8.65 0.89 10.34
C TYR A 179 -8.86 -0.45 9.61
N ARG A 180 -8.93 -0.44 8.27
CA ARG A 180 -8.98 -1.68 7.48
C ARG A 180 -7.67 -2.46 7.58
N ILE A 181 -6.52 -1.77 7.54
CA ILE A 181 -5.20 -2.37 7.70
C ILE A 181 -5.09 -3.03 9.08
N GLU A 182 -5.37 -2.30 10.16
CA GLU A 182 -5.34 -2.81 11.55
C GLU A 182 -6.18 -4.07 11.69
N ASN A 183 -7.46 -4.00 11.30
CA ASN A 183 -8.35 -5.17 11.35
C ASN A 183 -7.77 -6.36 10.59
N LYS A 184 -7.26 -6.13 9.37
CA LYS A 184 -6.76 -7.21 8.52
C LYS A 184 -5.49 -7.85 9.07
N THR A 185 -4.55 -7.05 9.60
CA THR A 185 -3.33 -7.56 10.24
C THR A 185 -3.59 -8.25 11.57
N SER A 186 -4.59 -7.80 12.33
CA SER A 186 -4.98 -8.40 13.61
C SER A 186 -5.67 -9.77 13.44
N HIS A 187 -6.46 -9.96 12.37
CA HIS A 187 -7.18 -11.23 12.13
C HIS A 187 -6.34 -12.27 11.37
N LEU A 188 -5.43 -11.85 10.49
CA LEU A 188 -4.64 -12.74 9.63
C LEU A 188 -3.13 -12.37 9.62
N PRO A 189 -2.47 -12.38 10.80
CA PRO A 189 -1.08 -11.92 10.94
C PRO A 189 -0.05 -12.79 10.19
N GLU A 190 -0.41 -14.03 9.88
CA GLU A 190 0.44 -14.94 9.10
C GLU A 190 0.33 -14.76 7.58
N GLU A 191 -0.76 -14.15 7.12
CA GLU A 191 -1.02 -13.94 5.69
C GLU A 191 -0.61 -12.56 5.22
N TRP A 192 -0.65 -11.57 6.11
CA TRP A 192 -0.39 -10.18 5.78
C TRP A 192 0.87 -9.67 6.47
N ASP A 193 1.50 -8.74 5.77
CA ASP A 193 2.71 -8.06 6.17
C ASP A 193 2.48 -6.56 5.99
N LEU A 194 2.76 -5.79 7.02
CA LEU A 194 2.70 -4.33 6.98
C LEU A 194 4.12 -3.80 7.12
N VAL A 195 4.56 -3.03 6.15
CA VAL A 195 5.91 -2.49 6.12
C VAL A 195 5.93 -1.00 5.80
N VAL A 196 6.82 -0.27 6.46
CA VAL A 196 7.30 1.02 5.95
C VAL A 196 8.35 0.73 4.89
N ALA A 197 8.07 1.15 3.67
CA ALA A 197 8.90 0.89 2.52
C ALA A 197 9.55 2.20 2.05
N THR A 198 10.87 2.19 1.88
CA THR A 198 11.65 3.34 1.38
C THR A 198 12.62 2.91 0.29
N GLY A 199 13.10 3.88 -0.49
CA GLY A 199 13.98 3.59 -1.60
C GLY A 199 13.26 2.97 -2.79
N LEU A 200 12.31 3.69 -3.37
CA LEU A 200 11.59 3.24 -4.55
C LEU A 200 12.54 3.12 -5.75
N LEU A 201 12.78 1.89 -6.21
CA LEU A 201 13.46 1.59 -7.45
C LEU A 201 12.46 1.66 -8.61
N SER A 202 12.79 2.45 -9.63
CA SER A 202 12.01 2.54 -10.87
C SER A 202 12.87 2.27 -12.10
N VAL A 203 12.40 1.37 -12.98
CA VAL A 203 13.00 1.13 -14.32
C VAL A 203 11.98 0.50 -15.26
N ARG A 204 12.00 0.89 -16.53
CA ARG A 204 11.24 0.28 -17.63
C ARG A 204 12.16 -0.66 -18.39
N ARG A 205 11.76 -1.91 -18.55
CA ARG A 205 12.57 -2.93 -19.24
C ARG A 205 11.77 -3.54 -20.39
N PRO A 206 12.42 -3.80 -21.54
CA PRO A 206 11.75 -4.48 -22.63
C PRO A 206 11.33 -5.88 -22.20
N ALA A 207 10.07 -6.25 -22.49
CA ALA A 207 9.61 -7.61 -22.28
C ALA A 207 10.05 -8.53 -23.42
N PRO A 208 10.17 -9.86 -23.20
CA PRO A 208 10.47 -10.79 -24.29
C PRO A 208 9.33 -10.84 -25.32
N GLY A 209 9.68 -10.73 -26.60
CA GLY A 209 8.74 -10.85 -27.73
C GLY A 209 7.90 -9.59 -27.94
N ASP A 210 6.63 -9.76 -28.34
CA ASP A 210 5.67 -8.67 -28.58
C ASP A 210 4.92 -8.24 -27.30
N ASN A 211 5.42 -8.61 -26.12
CA ASN A 211 4.79 -8.24 -24.85
C ASN A 211 5.08 -6.77 -24.49
N PRO A 212 4.18 -6.10 -23.76
CA PRO A 212 4.42 -4.74 -23.30
C PRO A 212 5.59 -4.70 -22.32
N ASP A 213 6.34 -3.60 -22.34
CA ASP A 213 7.46 -3.36 -21.43
C ASP A 213 7.09 -3.58 -19.96
N ILE A 214 8.01 -4.17 -19.21
CA ILE A 214 7.88 -4.40 -17.78
C ILE A 214 8.34 -3.14 -17.05
N VAL A 215 7.40 -2.47 -16.38
CA VAL A 215 7.70 -1.37 -15.47
C VAL A 215 7.93 -1.94 -14.06
N VAL A 216 9.13 -1.70 -13.53
CA VAL A 216 9.49 -1.97 -12.14
C VAL A 216 9.30 -0.67 -11.37
N LYS A 217 8.58 -0.74 -10.25
CA LYS A 217 8.38 0.35 -9.27
C LYS A 217 8.23 -0.29 -7.88
N ARG A 218 9.33 -0.63 -7.23
CA ARG A 218 9.26 -1.32 -5.92
C ARG A 218 10.38 -0.84 -5.01
N HIS A 219 10.05 -0.67 -3.73
CA HIS A 219 10.99 -0.26 -2.70
C HIS A 219 12.06 -1.31 -2.46
N VAL A 220 13.29 -0.86 -2.23
CA VAL A 220 14.44 -1.73 -1.90
C VAL A 220 14.63 -1.88 -0.41
N PHE A 221 14.11 -0.97 0.41
CA PHE A 221 14.18 -1.05 1.86
C PHE A 221 12.77 -1.25 2.42
N THR A 222 12.62 -2.22 3.31
CA THR A 222 11.37 -2.42 4.05
C THR A 222 11.65 -2.62 5.51
N SER A 223 10.85 -1.96 6.36
CA SER A 223 10.87 -2.12 7.80
C SER A 223 9.49 -2.57 8.30
N GLN A 224 9.45 -3.56 9.18
CA GLN A 224 8.20 -4.08 9.73
C GLN A 224 7.45 -2.99 10.52
N ALA A 225 6.13 -2.94 10.38
CA ALA A 225 5.28 -1.97 11.07
C ALA A 225 4.01 -2.62 11.62
N VAL A 226 3.40 -1.94 12.59
CA VAL A 226 2.09 -2.29 13.15
C VAL A 226 1.18 -1.08 13.06
N VAL A 227 -0.13 -1.32 12.99
CA VAL A 227 -1.13 -0.29 13.28
C VAL A 227 -1.84 -0.69 14.56
N GLU A 228 -1.97 0.24 15.49
CA GLU A 228 -2.68 0.05 16.74
C GLU A 228 -3.70 1.18 16.92
N MET A 229 -4.86 0.82 17.48
CA MET A 229 -5.88 1.78 17.87
C MET A 229 -5.78 2.07 19.36
N ASP A 230 -5.65 3.34 19.71
CA ASP A 230 -5.74 3.77 21.10
C ASP A 230 -7.21 3.70 21.56
N GLU A 231 -7.49 2.86 22.56
CA GLU A 231 -8.87 2.62 23.02
C GLU A 231 -9.52 3.84 23.69
N GLN A 232 -8.74 4.80 24.18
CA GLN A 232 -9.27 5.98 24.90
C GLN A 232 -9.65 7.10 23.93
N THR A 233 -8.80 7.36 22.95
CA THR A 233 -8.94 8.46 22.00
C THR A 233 -9.57 8.02 20.68
N GLY A 234 -9.48 6.73 20.36
CA GLY A 234 -9.83 6.20 19.05
C GLY A 234 -8.86 6.62 17.95
N SER A 235 -7.67 7.11 18.28
CA SER A 235 -6.64 7.45 17.30
C SER A 235 -5.93 6.19 16.81
N LEU A 236 -5.52 6.17 15.55
CA LEU A 236 -4.71 5.10 14.97
C LEU A 236 -3.25 5.54 14.91
N SER A 237 -2.35 4.72 15.44
CA SER A 237 -0.91 4.96 15.34
C SER A 237 -0.23 3.86 14.55
N VAL A 238 0.63 4.26 13.62
CA VAL A 238 1.53 3.35 12.91
C VAL A 238 2.90 3.46 13.55
N SER A 239 3.50 2.34 13.91
CA SER A 239 4.86 2.28 14.47
C SER A 239 5.65 1.13 13.90
N LEU A 240 6.98 1.24 13.93
CA LEU A 240 7.91 0.19 13.58
C LEU A 240 7.78 -0.97 14.57
N ASN A 241 7.87 -2.19 14.05
CA ASN A 241 7.93 -3.40 14.86
C ASN A 241 9.37 -3.90 14.94
N ARG A 242 10.09 -3.50 15.99
CA ARG A 242 11.48 -3.95 16.20
C ARG A 242 11.62 -5.35 16.80
N SER A 243 10.52 -5.99 17.18
CA SER A 243 10.54 -7.34 17.79
C SER A 243 10.84 -8.45 16.78
N LEU A 244 10.60 -8.20 15.49
CA LEU A 244 10.76 -9.14 14.39
C LEU A 244 11.67 -8.52 13.33
N ASP A 245 12.84 -9.13 13.07
CA ASP A 245 13.77 -8.88 11.96
C ASP A 245 13.46 -7.59 11.16
N PRO A 246 13.87 -6.42 11.68
CA PRO A 246 13.16 -5.16 11.43
C PRO A 246 13.45 -4.54 10.08
N PHE A 247 14.43 -5.03 9.32
CA PHE A 247 14.87 -4.45 8.05
C PHE A 247 15.15 -5.51 6.99
N ARG A 248 14.73 -5.25 5.75
CA ARG A 248 15.08 -6.07 4.58
C ARG A 248 15.51 -5.22 3.41
N LEU A 249 16.61 -5.65 2.79
CA LEU A 249 17.02 -5.23 1.45
C LEU A 249 16.35 -6.15 0.41
N GLU A 250 15.41 -5.61 -0.35
CA GLU A 250 14.67 -6.32 -1.40
C GLU A 250 15.23 -5.94 -2.77
N LEU A 251 15.77 -6.92 -3.50
CA LEU A 251 16.31 -6.74 -4.85
C LEU A 251 15.75 -7.77 -5.84
N ASP A 252 14.81 -8.59 -5.40
CA ASP A 252 14.20 -9.69 -6.15
C ASP A 252 13.41 -9.26 -7.38
N MET A 253 13.03 -7.98 -7.45
CA MET A 253 12.45 -7.38 -8.65
C MET A 253 13.46 -7.20 -9.80
N LEU A 254 14.77 -7.23 -9.52
CA LEU A 254 15.83 -7.17 -10.51
C LEU A 254 16.31 -8.58 -10.91
N PRO A 255 16.84 -8.77 -12.13
CA PRO A 255 17.50 -10.03 -12.50
C PRO A 255 18.75 -10.24 -11.64
N THR A 256 18.96 -11.47 -11.18
CA THR A 256 20.08 -11.84 -10.28
C THR A 256 21.46 -11.37 -10.76
N PRO A 257 21.81 -11.36 -12.06
CA PRO A 257 23.09 -10.82 -12.53
C PRO A 257 23.34 -9.35 -12.15
N GLN A 258 22.29 -8.55 -11.95
CA GLN A 258 22.36 -7.14 -11.57
C GLN A 258 22.50 -6.91 -10.07
N TRP A 259 22.22 -7.90 -9.22
CA TRP A 259 22.27 -7.72 -7.77
C TRP A 259 23.68 -7.38 -7.30
N PRO A 260 23.90 -6.73 -6.15
CA PRO A 260 25.22 -6.71 -5.51
C PRO A 260 25.67 -8.13 -5.14
N ASN A 261 26.98 -8.35 -4.95
CA ASN A 261 27.46 -9.62 -4.40
C ASN A 261 27.10 -9.72 -2.90
N LEU A 262 27.18 -10.91 -2.30
CA LEU A 262 26.78 -11.13 -0.90
C LEU A 262 27.54 -10.23 0.09
N SER A 263 28.84 -10.02 -0.12
CA SER A 263 29.64 -9.13 0.75
C SER A 263 29.15 -7.68 0.70
N ARG A 264 28.79 -7.17 -0.48
CA ARG A 264 28.22 -5.82 -0.63
C ARG A 264 26.81 -5.73 -0.05
N GLN A 265 25.99 -6.78 -0.17
CA GLN A 265 24.67 -6.80 0.46
C GLN A 265 24.78 -6.76 1.99
N GLN A 266 25.72 -7.51 2.58
CA GLN A 266 26.00 -7.46 4.01
C GLN A 266 26.50 -6.08 4.43
N GLU A 267 27.41 -5.47 3.67
CA GLU A 267 27.90 -4.11 3.93
C GLU A 267 26.75 -3.09 3.96
N LEU A 268 25.81 -3.16 3.02
CA LEU A 268 24.63 -2.29 2.98
C LEU A 268 23.72 -2.51 4.19
N GLN A 269 23.50 -3.77 4.58
CA GLN A 269 22.74 -4.11 5.78
C GLN A 269 23.41 -3.58 7.05
N ASP A 270 24.73 -3.72 7.17
CA ASP A 270 25.48 -3.24 8.32
C ASP A 270 25.45 -1.71 8.40
N HIS A 271 25.59 -1.01 7.26
CA HIS A 271 25.45 0.44 7.19
C HIS A 271 24.06 0.90 7.62
N HIS A 272 23.00 0.23 7.14
CA HIS A 272 21.64 0.50 7.58
C HIS A 272 21.51 0.38 9.10
N HIS A 273 21.95 -0.73 9.70
CA HIS A 273 21.86 -0.93 11.15
C HIS A 273 22.66 0.08 11.98
N GLN A 274 23.75 0.64 11.42
CA GLN A 274 24.61 1.59 12.13
C GLN A 274 24.19 3.05 11.96
N LYS A 275 23.51 3.39 10.85
CA LYS A 275 23.26 4.78 10.44
C LYS A 275 21.79 5.16 10.42
N LEU A 276 20.90 4.22 10.09
CA LEU A 276 19.49 4.51 9.92
C LEU A 276 18.72 4.22 11.21
N GLU A 277 18.50 5.26 12.03
CA GLU A 277 17.70 5.15 13.24
C GLU A 277 16.20 4.98 12.92
N HIS A 278 15.71 5.73 11.93
CA HIS A 278 14.32 5.76 11.51
C HIS A 278 14.21 5.72 9.96
N PRO A 279 13.32 4.90 9.36
CA PRO A 279 13.21 4.78 7.92
C PRO A 279 12.69 6.02 7.21
N LEU A 280 12.16 7.02 7.94
CA LEU A 280 11.76 8.31 7.38
C LEU A 280 12.84 9.40 7.54
N ASP A 281 14.04 9.07 8.03
CA ASP A 281 15.18 9.97 7.90
C ASP A 281 15.62 10.01 6.43
N VAL A 282 15.09 11.00 5.70
CA VAL A 282 15.28 11.12 4.25
C VAL A 282 16.76 11.27 3.89
N ALA A 283 17.54 11.98 4.71
CA ALA A 283 18.94 12.24 4.42
C ALA A 283 19.78 10.96 4.51
N GLU A 284 19.58 10.17 5.58
CA GLU A 284 20.28 8.90 5.77
C GLU A 284 19.77 7.83 4.76
N VAL A 285 18.48 7.81 4.44
CA VAL A 285 17.95 6.94 3.37
C VAL A 285 18.58 7.29 2.03
N ASP A 286 18.65 8.57 1.65
CA ASP A 286 19.23 8.99 0.37
C ASP A 286 20.73 8.62 0.28
N ALA A 287 21.47 8.74 1.39
CA ALA A 287 22.87 8.32 1.45
C ALA A 287 23.02 6.79 1.26
N LEU A 288 22.16 5.99 1.88
CA LEU A 288 22.12 4.54 1.66
C LEU A 288 21.72 4.18 0.22
N LEU A 289 20.78 4.90 -0.37
CA LEU A 289 20.34 4.70 -1.74
C LEU A 289 21.44 4.95 -2.76
N GLU A 290 22.29 5.95 -2.51
CA GLU A 290 23.49 6.18 -3.32
C GLU A 290 24.42 4.96 -3.27
N LEU A 291 24.65 4.37 -2.08
CA LEU A 291 25.44 3.14 -1.96
C LEU A 291 24.80 1.96 -2.70
N VAL A 292 23.47 1.81 -2.63
CA VAL A 292 22.73 0.78 -3.38
C VAL A 292 22.90 0.98 -4.88
N ALA A 293 22.74 2.20 -5.39
CA ALA A 293 22.90 2.52 -6.80
C ALA A 293 24.29 2.08 -7.33
N HIS A 294 25.35 2.40 -6.58
CA HIS A 294 26.73 2.00 -6.91
C HIS A 294 26.98 0.50 -6.78
N ALA A 295 26.24 -0.20 -5.91
CA ALA A 295 26.42 -1.63 -5.66
C ALA A 295 25.70 -2.51 -6.69
N ILE A 296 24.62 -2.02 -7.31
CA ILE A 296 23.92 -2.70 -8.40
C ILE A 296 24.90 -2.85 -9.58
N ARG A 297 25.02 -4.06 -10.12
CA ARG A 297 25.93 -4.39 -11.22
C ARG A 297 25.36 -3.98 -12.57
N THR A 298 25.07 -2.69 -12.72
CA THR A 298 24.68 -2.04 -13.98
C THR A 298 25.36 -0.67 -14.04
N PRO A 299 25.86 -0.23 -15.21
CA PRO A 299 26.60 1.02 -15.31
C PRO A 299 25.76 2.29 -15.07
N ASP A 300 24.43 2.21 -15.24
CA ASP A 300 23.58 3.40 -15.29
C ASP A 300 22.71 3.62 -14.04
N ALA A 301 22.82 2.78 -13.00
CA ALA A 301 22.01 2.95 -11.80
C ALA A 301 22.34 4.27 -11.09
N THR A 302 21.30 5.03 -10.74
CA THR A 302 21.44 6.35 -10.12
C THR A 302 20.43 6.56 -8.99
N SER A 303 20.73 7.47 -8.07
CA SER A 303 19.86 7.89 -6.97
C SER A 303 19.52 9.37 -7.08
N LEU A 304 18.27 9.72 -6.80
CA LEU A 304 17.78 11.10 -6.77
C LEU A 304 17.44 11.48 -5.33
N ALA A 305 18.26 12.36 -4.75
CA ALA A 305 18.04 12.84 -3.38
C ALA A 305 16.80 13.74 -3.26
N GLN A 306 16.18 13.74 -2.09
CA GLN A 306 15.03 14.55 -1.70
C GLN A 306 13.80 14.36 -2.60
N GLN A 307 13.67 13.19 -3.23
CA GLN A 307 12.52 12.83 -4.04
C GLN A 307 11.56 11.94 -3.23
N LEU A 308 10.50 12.56 -2.69
CA LEU A 308 9.55 11.92 -1.77
C LEU A 308 8.30 11.34 -2.45
N SER A 309 8.07 11.66 -3.72
CA SER A 309 6.92 11.15 -4.48
C SER A 309 7.35 10.07 -5.48
N PRO A 310 6.49 9.06 -5.74
CA PRO A 310 6.74 8.09 -6.80
C PRO A 310 6.80 8.79 -8.18
N PRO A 311 7.53 8.23 -9.16
CA PRO A 311 7.50 8.76 -10.51
C PRO A 311 6.14 8.49 -11.15
N ASP A 312 5.73 9.42 -12.03
CA ASP A 312 4.69 9.14 -13.02
C ASP A 312 5.10 7.89 -13.84
N PRO A 313 4.23 6.86 -13.96
CA PRO A 313 4.50 5.67 -14.75
C PRO A 313 4.99 5.97 -16.16
N GLU A 314 4.49 7.02 -16.83
CA GLU A 314 4.91 7.38 -18.18
C GLU A 314 6.36 7.87 -18.22
N ARG A 315 6.83 8.48 -17.14
CA ARG A 315 8.17 9.07 -17.01
C ARG A 315 9.26 8.09 -16.56
N VAL A 316 8.93 6.83 -16.31
CA VAL A 316 9.91 5.81 -15.92
C VAL A 316 10.84 5.50 -17.10
N SER A 317 12.14 5.75 -16.95
CA SER A 317 13.14 5.49 -17.99
C SER A 317 13.62 4.03 -17.99
N ASP A 318 14.42 3.67 -18.99
CA ASP A 318 15.17 2.41 -19.07
C ASP A 318 16.39 2.33 -18.14
N VAL A 319 16.65 3.40 -17.40
CA VAL A 319 17.73 3.54 -16.42
C VAL A 319 17.20 3.30 -15.01
N ILE A 320 17.90 2.48 -14.22
CA ILE A 320 17.54 2.24 -12.82
C ILE A 320 17.70 3.54 -12.03
N THR A 321 16.58 4.03 -11.50
CA THR A 321 16.54 5.24 -10.66
C THR A 321 16.00 4.89 -9.29
N LEU A 322 16.70 5.29 -8.24
CA LEU A 322 16.31 5.17 -6.84
C LEU A 322 15.90 6.53 -6.29
N ARG A 323 14.87 6.56 -5.44
CA ARG A 323 14.40 7.75 -4.71
C ARG A 323 13.86 7.35 -3.35
N SER A 324 13.89 8.23 -2.35
CA SER A 324 13.38 7.91 -1.01
C SER A 324 11.91 7.44 -1.04
N ALA A 325 11.02 8.22 -1.66
CA ALA A 325 9.59 7.94 -1.87
C ALA A 325 8.92 6.98 -0.85
N PRO A 326 8.82 7.39 0.43
CA PRO A 326 8.37 6.51 1.50
C PRO A 326 6.89 6.15 1.39
N ALA A 327 6.55 4.90 1.70
CA ALA A 327 5.18 4.41 1.69
C ALA A 327 4.90 3.43 2.84
N LEU A 328 3.67 3.40 3.33
CA LEU A 328 3.15 2.29 4.13
C LEU A 328 2.51 1.27 3.18
N VAL A 329 3.00 0.03 3.21
CA VAL A 329 2.57 -1.02 2.30
C VAL A 329 2.01 -2.20 3.08
N LEU A 330 0.73 -2.49 2.86
CA LEU A 330 0.11 -3.74 3.25
C LEU A 330 0.20 -4.71 2.07
N ARG A 331 0.84 -5.86 2.27
CA ARG A 331 1.02 -6.89 1.23
C ARG A 331 0.83 -8.30 1.79
N ALA A 332 0.60 -9.26 0.91
CA ALA A 332 0.66 -10.66 1.31
C ALA A 332 2.08 -10.98 1.80
N ARG A 333 2.19 -11.63 2.95
CA ARG A 333 3.47 -11.98 3.57
C ARG A 333 4.32 -12.75 2.56
N PRO A 334 5.56 -12.31 2.27
CA PRO A 334 6.42 -12.99 1.32
C PRO A 334 6.55 -14.47 1.68
N ARG A 335 6.36 -15.34 0.69
CA ARG A 335 6.57 -16.78 0.89
C ARG A 335 8.05 -17.16 0.89
N ALA A 336 8.93 -16.24 0.50
CA ALA A 336 10.37 -16.47 0.39
C ALA A 336 11.05 -16.87 1.71
N PRO A 337 10.81 -16.22 2.87
CA PRO A 337 11.38 -16.69 4.15
C PRO A 337 10.86 -18.08 4.56
N LYS A 338 9.58 -18.38 4.29
CA LYS A 338 9.02 -19.73 4.48
C LYS A 338 9.74 -20.74 3.58
N LEU A 339 10.01 -20.38 2.33
CA LEU A 339 10.78 -21.20 1.39
C LEU A 339 12.23 -21.41 1.83
N GLU A 340 12.94 -20.37 2.28
CA GLU A 340 14.32 -20.50 2.77
C GLU A 340 14.39 -21.41 4.00
N PHE A 341 13.42 -21.30 4.90
CA PHE A 341 13.27 -22.23 6.01
C PHE A 341 13.03 -23.66 5.54
N PHE A 342 12.10 -23.88 4.60
CA PHE A 342 11.85 -25.20 4.03
C PHE A 342 13.04 -25.77 3.27
N ASN A 343 13.76 -24.95 2.50
CA ASN A 343 15.00 -25.34 1.82
C ASN A 343 16.10 -25.73 2.81
N ARG A 344 16.20 -25.01 3.94
CA ARG A 344 17.14 -25.36 5.01
C ARG A 344 16.79 -26.71 5.65
N ILE A 345 15.51 -26.96 5.91
CA ILE A 345 15.05 -28.27 6.39
C ILE A 345 15.33 -29.35 5.36
N ALA A 346 15.03 -29.12 4.08
CA ALA A 346 15.31 -30.08 3.02
C ALA A 346 16.80 -30.42 2.95
N ALA A 347 17.69 -29.42 3.00
CA ALA A 347 19.14 -29.63 3.01
C ALA A 347 19.61 -30.39 4.27
N GLN A 348 19.01 -30.14 5.44
CA GLN A 348 19.29 -30.88 6.66
C GLN A 348 18.82 -32.34 6.57
N LEU A 349 17.65 -32.60 5.98
CA LEU A 349 17.12 -33.94 5.77
C LEU A 349 17.95 -34.72 4.75
N GLU A 350 18.37 -34.10 3.64
CA GLU A 350 19.30 -34.70 2.68
C GLU A 350 20.64 -35.07 3.34
N GLN A 351 21.16 -34.20 4.19
CA GLN A 351 22.40 -34.49 4.92
C GLN A 351 22.22 -35.66 5.88
N LEU A 352 21.08 -35.68 6.60
CA LEU A 352 20.73 -36.76 7.53
C LEU A 352 20.51 -38.10 6.81
N GLU A 353 19.96 -38.07 5.59
CA GLU A 353 19.83 -39.22 4.70
C GLU A 353 21.19 -39.78 4.27
N ARG A 354 22.12 -38.90 3.84
CA ARG A 354 23.50 -39.29 3.49
C ARG A 354 24.25 -39.89 4.67
N ASP A 355 24.03 -39.35 5.87
CA ASP A 355 24.70 -39.77 7.10
C ASP A 355 24.04 -41.00 7.75
N GLY A 356 22.91 -41.49 7.21
CA GLY A 356 22.19 -42.66 7.73
C GLY A 356 21.48 -42.42 9.08
N GLY A 357 21.17 -41.16 9.39
CA GLY A 357 20.55 -40.75 10.66
C GLY A 357 19.06 -41.09 10.77
N GLU A 358 18.49 -40.82 11.93
CA GLU A 358 17.05 -40.99 12.20
C GLU A 358 16.33 -39.64 12.25
N LEU A 359 15.06 -39.62 11.85
CA LEU A 359 14.22 -38.42 11.93
C LEU A 359 14.08 -37.94 13.38
N PRO A 360 14.17 -36.62 13.63
CA PRO A 360 13.85 -36.06 14.94
C PRO A 360 12.43 -36.44 15.38
N VAL A 361 12.23 -36.71 16.67
CA VAL A 361 10.94 -37.16 17.24
C VAL A 361 9.78 -36.21 16.95
N GLY A 362 10.05 -34.92 16.74
CA GLY A 362 9.03 -33.94 16.36
C GLY A 362 8.52 -34.02 14.91
N LEU A 363 9.11 -34.88 14.08
CA LEU A 363 8.76 -35.11 12.67
C LEU A 363 8.25 -36.54 12.39
N LEU A 364 8.14 -37.38 13.44
CA LEU A 364 7.64 -38.76 13.37
C LEU A 364 6.11 -38.84 13.53
#